data_AF-A0A418TDF0-F1
#
_entry.id   AF-A0A418TDF0-F1
#
_cell.length_a   1.000
_cell.length_b   1.000
_cell.length_c   1.000
_cell.angle_alpha   90.00
_cell.angle_beta   90.00
_cell.angle_gamma   90.00
#
_symmetry.space_group_name_H-M   'P 1'
#
loop_
_entity.id
_entity.type
_entity.pdbx_description
1 polymer ?
#
loop_
_entity_poly.entity_id
_entity_poly.type
_entity_poly.pdbx_seq_one_letter_code
_entity_poly.pdbx_strand_id
1 'polypeptide(L)'
;MIEWNTNEALFGMVVIMGLFQIYLSIVLYRLERSLLWALTGLLIPFGCNVLLYQALKLDQTAGPRFERLIPRQRKLWRRIYLMLLLQYMALFAFVGWFLSPS
;
A
#
# COMPACT_ATOMS: atom_id res chain seq x y z
N MET A 1 -33.59 -3.84 -0.02
CA MET A 1 -32.51 -2.83 0.07
C MET A 1 -31.73 -3.15 1.33
N ILE A 2 -30.45 -3.45 1.23
CA ILE A 2 -29.62 -3.72 2.40
C ILE A 2 -29.18 -2.35 2.91
N GLU A 3 -29.90 -1.82 3.91
CA GLU A 3 -29.42 -0.69 4.71
C GLU A 3 -28.23 -1.18 5.52
N TRP A 4 -27.04 -1.15 4.92
CA TRP A 4 -25.82 -1.23 5.70
C TRP A 4 -25.83 -0.02 6.63
N ASN A 5 -25.87 -0.29 7.93
CA ASN A 5 -25.64 0.74 8.93
C ASN A 5 -24.27 1.34 8.61
N THR A 6 -24.19 2.63 8.28
CA THR A 6 -22.97 3.29 7.77
C THR A 6 -21.73 3.00 8.62
N ASN A 7 -21.93 2.75 9.92
CA ASN A 7 -20.92 2.32 10.87
C ASN A 7 -20.30 0.94 10.56
N GLU A 8 -21.10 -0.03 10.11
CA GLU A 8 -20.63 -1.37 9.72
C GLU A 8 -19.81 -1.32 8.44
N ALA A 9 -20.23 -0.49 7.47
CA ALA A 9 -19.48 -0.25 6.25
C ALA A 9 -18.13 0.43 6.56
N LEU A 10 -18.13 1.46 7.41
CA LEU A 10 -16.91 2.13 7.88
C LEU A 10 -15.97 1.14 8.58
N PHE A 11 -16.50 0.33 9.48
CA PHE A 11 -15.71 -0.68 10.18
C PHE A 11 -15.09 -1.71 9.22
N GLY A 12 -15.87 -2.24 8.28
CA GLY A 12 -15.37 -3.16 7.26
C GLY A 12 -14.25 -2.55 6.42
N MET A 13 -14.36 -1.28 6.04
CA MET A 13 -13.33 -0.59 5.28
C MET A 13 -12.04 -0.35 6.08
N VAL A 14 -12.14 0.01 7.35
CA VAL A 14 -10.96 0.16 8.24
C VAL A 14 -10.22 -1.18 8.36
N VAL A 15 -10.96 -2.28 8.52
CA VAL A 15 -10.37 -3.62 8.59
C VAL A 15 -9.67 -3.98 7.27
N ILE A 16 -10.31 -3.75 6.13
CA ILE A 16 -9.72 -4.02 4.81
C ILE A 16 -8.44 -3.20 4.61
N MET A 17 -8.48 -1.89 4.88
CA MET A 17 -7.33 -1.00 4.80
C MET A 17 -6.18 -1.47 5.70
N GLY A 18 -6.48 -1.89 6.92
CA GLY A 18 -5.51 -2.44 7.86
C GLY A 18 -4.85 -3.73 7.34
N LEU A 19 -5.63 -4.65 6.77
CA LEU A 19 -5.09 -5.88 6.17
C LEU A 19 -4.19 -5.58 4.97
N PHE A 20 -4.56 -4.63 4.11
CA PHE A 20 -3.72 -4.16 3.01
C PHE A 20 -2.39 -3.59 3.51
N GLN A 21 -2.44 -2.79 4.58
CA GLN A 21 -1.27 -2.18 5.19
C GLN A 21 -0.31 -3.22 5.78
N ILE A 22 -0.83 -4.21 6.51
CA ILE A 22 -0.05 -5.33 7.05
C ILE A 22 0.59 -6.11 5.92
N TYR A 23 -0.15 -6.40 4.84
CA TYR A 23 0.39 -7.10 3.68
C TYR A 23 1.55 -6.34 3.02
N LEU A 24 1.40 -5.03 2.81
CA LEU A 24 2.47 -4.18 2.27
C LEU A 24 3.71 -4.19 3.16
N SER A 25 3.54 -4.08 4.49
CA SER A 25 4.65 -4.18 5.45
C SER A 25 5.39 -5.51 5.34
N ILE A 26 4.67 -6.63 5.26
CA ILE A 26 5.28 -7.97 5.10
C ILE A 26 6.06 -8.07 3.78
N VAL A 27 5.52 -7.51 2.69
CA VAL A 27 6.20 -7.55 1.39
C VAL A 27 7.46 -6.68 1.39
N LEU A 28 7.41 -5.49 2.00
CA LEU A 28 8.57 -4.61 2.22
C LEU A 28 9.64 -5.31 3.07
N TYR A 29 9.24 -5.97 4.16
CA TYR A 29 10.13 -6.77 4.98
C TYR A 29 10.81 -7.88 4.15
N ARG A 30 10.07 -8.58 3.29
CA ARG A 30 10.65 -9.63 2.43
C ARG A 30 11.61 -9.07 1.38
N LEU A 31 11.34 -7.87 0.89
CA LEU A 31 12.18 -7.20 -0.11
C LEU A 31 13.53 -6.79 0.50
N GLU A 32 13.49 -6.27 1.72
CA GLU A 32 14.64 -5.68 2.41
C GLU A 32 15.36 -6.61 3.37
N ARG A 33 14.67 -7.64 3.88
CA ARG A 33 15.05 -8.37 5.10
C ARG A 33 15.35 -7.44 6.30
N SER A 34 14.72 -6.27 6.35
CA SER A 34 14.95 -5.27 7.39
C SER A 34 13.70 -5.06 8.24
N LEU A 35 13.84 -5.27 9.55
CA LEU A 35 12.79 -5.02 10.54
C LEU A 35 12.40 -3.54 10.60
N LEU A 36 13.33 -2.61 10.35
CA LEU A 36 13.04 -1.18 10.33
C LEU A 36 12.03 -0.84 9.22
N TRP A 37 12.20 -1.44 8.03
CA TRP A 37 11.29 -1.24 6.91
C TRP A 37 9.93 -1.93 7.11
N ALA A 38 9.90 -3.01 7.89
CA ALA A 38 8.63 -3.60 8.34
C ALA A 38 7.89 -2.65 9.29
N LEU A 39 8.61 -2.06 10.24
CA LEU A 39 8.06 -1.14 11.23
C LEU A 39 7.54 0.13 10.56
N THR A 40 8.32 0.76 9.67
CA THR A 40 7.86 1.91 8.87
C THR A 40 6.71 1.51 7.94
N GLY A 41 6.74 0.28 7.43
CA GLY A 41 5.66 -0.31 6.66
C GLY A 41 4.34 -0.38 7.44
N LEU A 42 4.39 -0.59 8.75
CA LEU A 42 3.23 -0.66 9.62
C LEU A 42 2.79 0.74 10.11
N LEU A 43 3.75 1.58 10.47
CA LEU A 43 3.55 2.91 11.06
C LEU A 43 3.11 3.98 10.06
N ILE A 44 3.49 3.85 8.79
CA ILE A 44 3.16 4.84 7.75
C ILE A 44 2.03 4.28 6.88
N PRO A 45 0.76 4.61 7.18
CA PRO A 45 -0.39 4.10 6.46
C PRO A 45 -0.47 4.63 5.02
N PHE A 46 -1.40 4.05 4.24
CA PHE A 46 -1.82 4.54 2.92
C PHE A 46 -0.74 4.49 1.85
N GLY A 47 0.17 3.53 1.90
CA GLY A 47 1.14 3.35 0.82
C GLY A 47 2.27 4.40 0.78
N CYS A 48 2.24 5.40 1.67
CA CYS A 48 3.33 6.36 1.83
C CYS A 48 4.66 5.68 2.20
N ASN A 49 4.60 4.55 2.92
CA ASN A 49 5.74 3.67 3.19
C ASN A 49 6.45 3.20 1.90
N VAL A 50 5.70 2.83 0.87
CA VAL A 50 6.20 2.35 -0.42
C VAL A 50 6.80 3.50 -1.22
N LEU A 51 6.17 4.68 -1.19
CA LEU A 51 6.70 5.88 -1.86
C LEU A 51 8.02 6.33 -1.23
N LEU A 52 8.08 6.33 0.10
CA LEU A 52 9.30 6.66 0.84
C LEU A 52 10.41 5.65 0.56
N TYR A 53 10.06 4.36 0.47
CA TYR A 53 11.00 3.34 0.03
C TYR A 53 11.49 3.59 -1.40
N GLN A 54 10.59 3.94 -2.31
CA GLN A 54 10.93 4.22 -3.70
C GLN A 54 11.91 5.40 -3.80
N ALA A 55 11.63 6.51 -3.11
CA ALA A 55 12.47 7.70 -3.10
C ALA A 55 13.84 7.49 -2.44
N LEU A 56 13.88 6.78 -1.31
CA LEU A 56 15.13 6.61 -0.56
C LEU A 56 16.00 5.48 -1.10
N LYS A 57 15.40 4.36 -1.54
CA LYS A 57 16.18 3.16 -1.84
C LYS A 57 16.11 2.75 -3.30
N LEU A 58 14.92 2.73 -3.89
CA LEU A 58 14.79 2.29 -5.28
C LEU A 58 15.52 3.25 -6.23
N ASP A 59 15.32 4.55 -6.03
CA ASP A 59 15.94 5.60 -6.84
C ASP A 59 17.46 5.63 -6.67
N GLN A 60 17.96 5.38 -5.46
CA GLN A 60 19.40 5.29 -5.21
C GLN A 60 20.04 4.01 -5.76
N THR A 61 19.34 2.87 -5.75
CA THR A 61 19.93 1.56 -6.09
C THR A 61 19.80 1.22 -7.58
N ALA A 62 18.71 1.63 -8.23
CA ALA A 62 18.46 1.34 -9.65
C ALA A 62 18.56 2.58 -10.54
N GLY A 63 18.62 3.78 -9.95
CA GLY A 63 18.31 5.01 -10.67
C GLY A 63 16.86 4.98 -11.18
N PRO A 64 16.50 5.83 -12.16
CA PRO A 64 15.17 5.80 -12.80
C PRO A 64 14.90 4.52 -13.61
N ARG A 65 15.83 3.54 -13.67
CA ARG A 65 15.73 2.36 -14.54
C ARG A 65 15.37 1.10 -13.78
N PHE A 66 14.06 0.84 -13.71
CA PHE A 66 13.45 -0.41 -13.23
C PHE A 66 14.00 -1.69 -13.87
N GLU A 67 14.60 -1.59 -15.06
CA GLU A 67 15.16 -2.70 -15.83
C GLU A 67 16.43 -3.29 -15.22
N ARG A 68 17.15 -2.53 -14.40
CA ARG A 68 18.36 -2.97 -13.70
C ARG A 68 18.07 -3.86 -12.49
N LEU A 69 16.80 -3.92 -12.04
CA LEU A 69 16.40 -4.77 -10.93
C LEU A 69 16.43 -6.25 -11.33
N ILE A 70 16.92 -7.09 -10.42
CA ILE A 70 16.90 -8.55 -10.56
C ILE A 70 15.45 -9.00 -10.83
N PRO A 71 15.19 -9.96 -11.73
CA PRO A 71 13.84 -10.35 -12.13
C PRO A 71 12.89 -10.67 -10.95
N ARG A 72 13.44 -11.28 -9.89
CA ARG A 72 12.70 -11.58 -8.65
C ARG A 72 12.25 -10.32 -7.90
N GLN A 73 13.11 -9.32 -7.80
CA GLN A 73 12.76 -8.02 -7.19
C GLN A 73 11.75 -7.28 -8.06
N ARG A 74 11.90 -7.32 -9.39
CA ARG A 74 10.98 -6.70 -10.35
C ARG A 74 9.55 -7.24 -10.21
N LYS A 75 9.39 -8.57 -10.05
CA LYS A 75 8.09 -9.21 -9.84
C LYS A 75 7.45 -8.79 -8.51
N LEU A 76 8.25 -8.70 -7.44
CA LEU A 76 7.80 -8.19 -6.15
C LEU A 76 7.35 -6.73 -6.25
N TRP A 77 8.14 -5.89 -6.92
CA TRP A 77 7.81 -4.49 -7.15
C TRP A 77 6.51 -4.28 -7.92
N ARG A 78 6.28 -5.04 -8.99
CA ARG A 78 4.98 -4.99 -9.70
C ARG A 78 3.82 -5.32 -8.76
N ARG A 79 4.00 -6.26 -7.84
CA ARG A 79 2.97 -6.65 -6.87
C ARG A 79 2.73 -5.56 -5.83
N ILE A 80 3.79 -4.93 -5.33
CA ILE A 80 3.70 -3.78 -4.41
C ILE A 80 2.97 -2.64 -5.10
N TYR A 81 3.33 -2.33 -6.36
CA TYR A 81 2.72 -1.23 -7.11
C TYR A 81 1.22 -1.47 -7.40
N LEU A 82 0.84 -2.71 -7.76
CA LEU A 82 -0.57 -3.09 -7.92
C LEU A 82 -1.35 -2.99 -6.61
N MET A 83 -0.77 -3.44 -5.49
CA MET A 83 -1.37 -3.30 -4.16
C MET A 83 -1.54 -1.84 -3.76
N LEU A 84 -0.53 -1.00 -4.02
CA LEU A 84 -0.57 0.43 -3.79
C LEU A 84 -1.70 1.09 -4.59
N LEU A 85 -1.78 0.79 -5.89
CA LEU A 85 -2.81 1.30 -6.78
C LEU A 85 -4.21 0.90 -6.31
N LEU A 86 -4.39 -0.36 -5.91
CA LEU A 86 -5.65 -0.85 -5.38
C LEU A 86 -6.04 -0.15 -4.08
N GLN A 87 -5.08 0.10 -3.19
CA GLN A 87 -5.30 0.84 -1.96
C GLN A 87 -5.70 2.30 -2.24
N TYR A 88 -5.08 2.95 -3.23
CA TYR A 88 -5.47 4.29 -3.67
C TYR A 88 -6.86 4.33 -4.31
N MET A 89 -7.20 3.35 -5.14
CA MET A 89 -8.54 3.23 -5.72
C MET A 89 -9.60 3.04 -4.64
N ALA A 90 -9.32 2.20 -3.63
CA ALA A 90 -10.20 2.01 -2.49
C ALA A 90 -10.37 3.29 -1.66
N LEU A 91 -9.27 4.02 -1.40
CA LEU A 91 -9.28 5.32 -0.74
C LEU A 91 -10.09 6.34 -1.53
N PHE A 92 -9.90 6.41 -2.85
CA PHE A 92 -10.61 7.33 -3.72
C PHE A 92 -12.11 7.04 -3.73
N ALA A 93 -12.50 5.76 -3.87
CA ALA A 93 -13.90 5.35 -3.79
C ALA A 93 -14.51 5.68 -2.42
N PHE A 94 -13.76 5.47 -1.34
CA PHE A 94 -14.21 5.76 0.02
C PHE A 94 -14.39 7.26 0.28
N VAL A 95 -13.38 8.05 -0.02
CA VAL A 95 -13.43 9.51 0.13
C VAL A 95 -14.49 10.10 -0.79
N GLY A 96 -14.59 9.62 -2.03
CA GLY A 96 -15.62 10.01 -2.97
C GLY A 96 -17.02 9.69 -2.47
N TRP A 97 -17.23 8.53 -1.86
CA TRP A 97 -18.51 8.17 -1.23
C TRP A 97 -18.83 9.05 -0.02
N PHE A 98 -17.84 9.30 0.84
CA PHE A 98 -18.00 10.13 2.04
C PHE A 98 -18.27 11.61 1.72
N LEU A 99 -17.62 12.14 0.68
CA LEU A 99 -17.77 13.54 0.25
C LEU A 99 -18.87 13.73 -0.79
N SER A 100 -19.44 12.66 -1.35
CA SER A 100 -20.59 12.76 -2.25
C SER A 100 -21.75 13.36 -1.47
N PRO A 101 -22.35 14.47 -1.92
CA PRO A 101 -23.61 14.90 -1.37
C PRO A 101 -24.63 13.78 -1.64
N SER A 102 -25.20 13.24 -0.57
CA SER A 102 -26.30 12.28 -0.61
C SER A 102 -27.59 12.94 -1.07
#